data_AF-A0A7Y6B2E9-F1
#
_entry.id   AF-A0A7Y6B2E9-F1
#
_cell.length_a   1.000
_cell.length_b   1.000
_cell.length_c   1.000
_cell.angle_alpha   90.00
_cell.angle_beta   90.00
_cell.angle_gamma   90.00
#
_symmetry.space_group_name_H-M   'P 1'
#
loop_
_entity.id
_entity.type
_entity.pdbx_description
1 polymer ?
#
loop_
_entity_poly.entity_id
_entity_poly.type
_entity_poly.pdbx_seq_one_letter_code
_entity_poly.pdbx_strand_id
1 'polypeptide(L)'
;MIAALLLVAATMQATVPTAPVVPATPPAAAGAAEPPHDWSTLSSLTLPPAGPDMVRFVRYEVAAGRCPRAKAAEAQMVLVMPLAIRISTDGSADSIVPLAIGCPTVEQFTAGAAQRMVRHLAHRTMIPGGRWYRTVITYTWPG
;
A
#
# COMPACT_ATOMS: atom_id res chain seq x y z
N MET A 1 -17.62 15.49 -70.72
CA MET A 1 -17.28 16.81 -70.13
C MET A 1 -17.99 16.94 -68.79
N ILE A 2 -17.32 17.58 -67.83
CA ILE A 2 -17.69 17.92 -66.44
C ILE A 2 -16.97 17.04 -65.40
N ALA A 3 -15.97 17.68 -64.82
CA ALA A 3 -15.03 17.20 -63.83
C ALA A 3 -15.60 17.32 -62.41
N ALA A 4 -15.32 16.31 -61.58
CA ALA A 4 -15.56 16.36 -60.13
C ALA A 4 -14.38 17.04 -59.44
N LEU A 5 -14.61 18.19 -58.81
CA LEU A 5 -13.66 18.84 -57.91
C LEU A 5 -13.67 18.11 -56.56
N LEU A 6 -12.53 17.53 -56.18
CA LEU A 6 -12.22 17.09 -54.82
C LEU A 6 -11.38 18.17 -54.14
N LEU A 7 -11.91 18.82 -53.10
CA LEU A 7 -11.15 19.69 -52.21
C LEU A 7 -10.30 18.83 -51.26
N VAL A 8 -8.98 19.00 -51.29
CA VAL A 8 -8.07 18.47 -50.28
C VAL A 8 -7.62 19.65 -49.41
N ALA A 9 -8.02 19.65 -48.14
CA ALA A 9 -7.56 20.62 -47.15
C ALA A 9 -6.19 20.18 -46.60
N ALA A 10 -5.14 20.93 -46.89
CA ALA A 10 -3.80 20.70 -46.34
C ALA A 10 -3.67 21.39 -44.97
N THR A 11 -3.43 20.63 -43.91
CA THR A 11 -3.09 21.15 -42.59
C THR A 11 -1.57 21.37 -42.51
N MET A 12 -1.14 22.62 -42.38
CA MET A 12 0.26 22.95 -42.09
C MET A 12 0.55 22.65 -40.62
N GLN A 13 1.39 21.65 -40.34
CA GLN A 13 1.97 21.43 -39.02
C GLN A 13 3.27 22.23 -38.92
N ALA A 14 3.31 23.20 -38.01
CA ALA A 14 4.54 23.90 -37.65
C ALA A 14 5.43 22.95 -36.83
N THR A 15 6.58 22.57 -37.38
CA THR A 15 7.61 21.81 -36.67
C THR A 15 8.35 22.75 -35.72
N VAL A 16 8.09 22.62 -34.42
CA VAL A 16 8.87 23.30 -33.37
C VAL A 16 10.21 22.57 -33.23
N PRO A 17 11.37 23.27 -33.21
CA PRO A 17 12.66 22.62 -33.02
C PRO A 17 12.77 22.05 -31.60
N THR A 18 12.89 20.73 -31.51
CA THR A 18 13.12 20.02 -30.25
C THR A 18 14.55 20.24 -29.78
N ALA A 19 14.73 21.06 -28.75
CA ALA A 19 15.99 21.09 -28.00
C ALA A 19 16.21 19.70 -27.33
N PRO A 20 17.46 19.22 -27.21
CA PRO A 20 17.73 17.97 -26.51
C PRO A 20 17.27 18.10 -25.05
N VAL A 21 16.23 17.34 -24.69
CA VAL A 21 15.78 17.19 -23.32
C VAL A 21 16.87 16.42 -22.59
N VAL A 22 17.71 17.13 -21.83
CA VAL A 22 18.56 16.50 -20.82
C VAL A 22 17.60 15.80 -19.85
N PRO A 23 17.74 14.48 -19.59
CA PRO A 23 16.94 13.83 -18.57
C PRO A 23 17.18 14.57 -17.25
N ALA A 24 16.18 15.30 -16.78
CA ALA A 24 16.21 15.82 -15.43
C ALA A 24 16.24 14.61 -14.52
N THR A 25 17.39 14.35 -13.88
CA THR A 25 17.45 13.40 -12.76
C THR A 25 16.37 13.84 -11.77
N PRO A 26 15.32 13.03 -11.54
CA PRO A 26 14.33 13.37 -10.53
C PRO A 26 15.10 13.63 -9.23
N PRO A 27 14.80 14.69 -8.46
CA PRO A 27 15.35 14.80 -7.12
C PRO A 27 15.08 13.46 -6.44
N ALA A 28 16.13 12.82 -5.92
CA ALA A 28 15.99 11.59 -5.17
C ALA A 28 14.94 11.86 -4.09
N ALA A 29 13.72 11.35 -4.29
CA ALA A 29 12.72 11.37 -3.25
C ALA A 29 13.43 10.72 -2.06
N ALA A 30 13.62 11.47 -0.97
CA ALA A 30 14.30 10.97 0.21
C ALA A 30 13.62 9.64 0.56
N GLY A 31 14.33 8.55 0.24
CA GLY A 31 13.72 7.24 0.19
C GLY A 31 13.15 6.97 1.57
N ALA A 32 11.95 6.40 1.62
CA ALA A 32 11.48 5.78 2.82
C ALA A 32 12.58 4.83 3.33
N ALA A 33 13.32 5.24 4.37
CA ALA A 33 14.34 4.42 5.01
C ALA A 33 13.75 3.06 5.35
N GLU A 34 14.23 1.99 4.72
CA GLU A 34 13.82 0.58 4.91
C GLU A 34 13.68 0.23 6.40
N PRO A 35 12.68 -0.58 6.81
CA PRO A 35 12.66 -1.09 8.18
C PRO A 35 13.90 -1.96 8.46
N PRO A 36 14.36 -2.05 9.72
CA PRO A 36 15.37 -3.02 10.11
C PRO A 36 14.97 -4.45 9.70
N HIS A 37 15.95 -5.32 9.47
CA HIS A 37 15.67 -6.72 9.10
C HIS A 37 14.99 -7.50 10.23
N ASP A 38 15.37 -7.24 11.48
CA ASP A 38 14.74 -7.82 12.67
C ASP A 38 13.76 -6.83 13.30
N TRP A 39 12.47 -7.20 13.29
CA TRP A 39 11.40 -6.39 13.87
C TRP A 39 11.16 -6.71 15.36
N SER A 40 11.83 -7.72 15.92
CA SER A 40 11.64 -8.15 17.31
C SER A 40 12.01 -7.07 18.33
N THR A 41 12.91 -6.15 17.94
CA THR A 41 13.41 -5.04 18.76
C THR A 41 12.57 -3.77 18.63
N LEU A 42 11.68 -3.68 17.63
CA LEU A 42 10.82 -2.52 17.43
C LEU A 42 9.76 -2.43 18.52
N SER A 43 9.43 -1.21 18.93
CA SER A 43 8.29 -0.99 19.83
C SER A 43 6.98 -1.34 19.13
N SER A 44 6.03 -1.85 19.93
CA SER A 44 4.71 -2.21 19.43
C SER A 44 3.86 -0.96 19.21
N LEU A 45 3.17 -0.90 18.07
CA LEU A 45 2.09 0.02 17.79
C LEU A 45 0.77 -0.78 17.78
N THR A 46 -0.15 -0.43 18.66
CA THR A 46 -1.48 -1.04 18.67
C THR A 46 -2.38 -0.32 17.68
N LEU A 47 -2.88 -1.05 16.69
CA LEU A 47 -3.92 -0.58 15.77
C LEU A 47 -5.30 -1.07 16.21
N PRO A 48 -6.39 -0.42 15.78
CA PRO A 48 -7.74 -0.94 15.97
C PRO A 48 -7.87 -2.35 15.35
N PRO A 49 -8.77 -3.20 15.87
CA PRO A 49 -9.02 -4.51 15.28
C PRO A 49 -9.50 -4.40 13.83
N ALA A 50 -9.27 -5.46 13.04
CA ALA A 50 -9.75 -5.52 11.67
C ALA A 50 -11.29 -5.42 11.63
N GLY A 51 -11.80 -4.45 10.88
CA GLY A 51 -13.24 -4.27 10.70
C GLY A 51 -13.85 -5.37 9.81
N PRO A 52 -15.20 -5.52 9.81
CA PRO A 52 -15.89 -6.58 9.08
C PRO A 52 -15.58 -6.64 7.58
N ASP A 53 -15.48 -5.47 6.93
CA ASP A 53 -15.14 -5.41 5.50
C ASP A 53 -13.73 -5.89 5.19
N MET A 54 -12.80 -5.63 6.10
CA MET A 54 -11.43 -6.10 5.96
C MET A 54 -11.36 -7.62 6.10
N VAL A 55 -12.04 -8.16 7.11
CA VAL A 55 -12.16 -9.61 7.31
C VAL A 55 -12.82 -10.27 6.10
N ARG A 56 -13.89 -9.68 5.57
CA ARG A 56 -14.60 -10.16 4.38
C ARG A 56 -13.69 -10.23 3.15
N PHE A 57 -12.92 -9.17 2.89
CA PHE A 57 -11.94 -9.16 1.79
C PHE A 57 -10.91 -10.28 1.93
N VAL A 58 -10.27 -10.39 3.09
CA VAL A 58 -9.23 -11.41 3.34
C VAL A 58 -9.81 -12.83 3.23
N ARG A 59 -11.01 -13.05 3.77
CA ARG A 59 -11.72 -14.33 3.63
C ARG A 59 -11.95 -14.70 2.16
N TYR A 60 -12.30 -13.75 1.31
CA TYR A 60 -12.48 -14.02 -0.13
C TYR A 60 -11.17 -14.35 -0.84
N GLU A 61 -10.07 -13.67 -0.49
CA GLU A 61 -8.73 -14.02 -1.03
C GLU A 61 -8.31 -15.43 -0.64
N VAL A 62 -8.60 -15.84 0.60
CA VAL A 62 -8.35 -17.20 1.10
C VAL A 62 -9.23 -18.22 0.39
N ALA A 63 -10.54 -17.99 0.32
CA ALA A 63 -11.49 -18.89 -0.34
C ALA A 63 -11.21 -19.07 -1.84
N ALA A 64 -10.67 -18.03 -2.49
CA ALA A 64 -10.25 -18.10 -3.89
C ALA A 64 -8.87 -18.76 -4.10
N GLY A 65 -8.24 -19.29 -3.05
CA GLY A 65 -6.92 -19.92 -3.12
C GLY A 65 -5.75 -18.96 -3.33
N ARG A 66 -5.99 -17.63 -3.34
CA ARG A 66 -4.94 -16.62 -3.54
C ARG A 66 -4.12 -16.33 -2.29
N CYS A 67 -4.62 -16.73 -1.11
CA CYS A 67 -3.85 -16.66 0.12
C CYS A 67 -3.99 -17.93 0.97
N PRO A 68 -3.06 -18.89 0.89
CA PRO A 68 -3.12 -20.16 1.61
C PRO A 68 -2.59 -20.08 3.06
N ARG A 69 -2.45 -18.88 3.63
CA ARG A 69 -1.79 -18.65 4.92
C ARG A 69 -2.75 -18.62 6.11
N ALA A 70 -4.04 -18.65 5.87
CA ALA A 70 -5.02 -18.79 6.94
C ALA A 70 -4.90 -20.18 7.58
N LYS A 71 -5.00 -20.24 8.90
CA LYS A 71 -4.96 -21.48 9.68
C LYS A 71 -6.26 -21.65 10.44
N ALA A 72 -6.72 -22.88 10.57
CA ALA A 72 -7.78 -23.20 11.52
C ALA A 72 -7.21 -23.09 12.95
N ALA A 73 -7.97 -22.41 13.82
CA ALA A 73 -7.74 -22.34 15.25
C ALA A 73 -9.09 -22.55 15.94
N GLU A 74 -9.28 -23.74 16.53
CA GLU A 74 -10.56 -24.17 17.09
C GLU A 74 -11.69 -24.09 16.03
N ALA A 75 -12.75 -23.33 16.29
CA ALA A 75 -13.89 -23.12 15.38
C ALA A 75 -13.74 -21.90 14.46
N GLN A 76 -12.53 -21.33 14.37
CA GLN A 76 -12.26 -20.12 13.60
C GLN A 76 -11.13 -20.33 12.60
N MET A 77 -11.19 -19.57 11.52
CA MET A 77 -10.07 -19.36 10.62
C MET A 77 -9.36 -18.06 11.01
N VAL A 78 -8.03 -18.11 11.04
CA VAL A 78 -7.18 -17.00 11.47
C VAL A 78 -6.10 -16.74 10.42
N LEU A 79 -5.95 -15.48 10.02
CA LEU A 79 -4.81 -14.99 9.25
C LEU A 79 -4.12 -13.86 10.00
N VAL A 80 -2.82 -14.00 10.23
CA VAL A 80 -2.00 -13.03 10.96
C VAL A 80 -1.13 -12.28 9.96
N MET A 81 -1.19 -10.95 9.98
CA MET A 81 -0.38 -10.09 9.12
C MET A 81 0.50 -9.16 9.97
N PRO A 82 1.78 -9.49 10.18
CA PRO A 82 2.75 -8.59 10.78
C PRO A 82 3.07 -7.42 9.84
N LEU A 83 3.25 -6.23 10.38
CA LEU A 83 3.70 -5.05 9.65
C LEU A 83 4.79 -4.30 10.41
N ALA A 84 5.70 -3.67 9.68
CA ALA A 84 6.48 -2.54 10.15
C ALA A 84 5.83 -1.24 9.68
N ILE A 85 5.71 -0.26 10.56
CA ILE A 85 5.15 1.07 10.26
C ILE A 85 6.11 2.12 10.74
N ARG A 86 6.51 3.04 9.85
CA ARG A 86 7.27 4.23 10.24
C ARG A 86 6.28 5.37 10.47
N ILE A 87 6.37 5.97 11.64
CA ILE A 87 5.57 7.14 12.01
C ILE A 87 6.45 8.36 11.82
N SER A 88 6.00 9.32 11.00
CA SER A 88 6.66 10.61 10.80
C SER A 88 6.46 11.53 12.01
N THR A 89 7.22 12.61 12.09
CA THR A 89 7.18 13.56 13.21
C THR A 89 5.83 14.28 13.38
N ASP A 90 5.00 14.31 12.35
CA ASP A 90 3.63 14.84 12.37
C ASP A 90 2.57 13.80 12.78
N GLY A 91 2.99 12.58 13.13
CA GLY A 91 2.13 11.47 13.52
C GLY A 91 1.45 10.75 12.35
N SER A 92 1.83 11.04 11.10
CA SER A 92 1.39 10.28 9.93
C SER A 92 2.19 8.97 9.77
N ALA A 93 1.68 8.01 9.01
CA ALA A 93 2.50 6.90 8.54
C ALA A 93 3.10 7.28 7.19
N ASP A 94 4.43 7.37 7.11
CA ASP A 94 5.13 7.68 5.86
C ASP A 94 5.67 6.41 5.18
N SER A 95 5.67 5.26 5.86
CA SER A 95 6.03 3.96 5.30
C SER A 95 5.33 2.82 6.04
N ILE A 96 4.80 1.86 5.28
CA ILE A 96 4.17 0.64 5.81
C ILE A 96 4.68 -0.55 5.00
N VAL A 97 5.31 -1.49 5.69
CA VAL A 97 5.91 -2.69 5.09
C VAL A 97 5.25 -3.92 5.71
N PRO A 98 4.36 -4.62 4.99
CA PRO A 98 3.86 -5.91 5.44
C PRO A 98 4.97 -6.97 5.38
N LEU A 99 4.92 -7.95 6.28
CA LEU A 99 5.76 -9.13 6.13
C LEU A 99 5.36 -9.88 4.86
N ALA A 100 6.33 -10.29 4.05
CA ALA A 100 6.09 -11.14 2.89
C ALA A 100 5.66 -12.55 3.35
N ILE A 101 4.36 -12.79 3.40
CA ILE A 101 3.77 -14.11 3.69
C ILE A 101 3.44 -14.88 2.40
N GLY A 102 3.68 -14.28 1.23
CA GLY A 102 3.36 -14.88 -0.07
C GLY A 102 1.88 -14.72 -0.42
N CYS A 103 1.23 -13.67 0.08
CA CYS A 103 -0.14 -13.29 -0.29
C CYS A 103 -0.19 -11.84 -0.80
N PRO A 104 0.33 -11.53 -2.01
CA PRO A 104 0.59 -10.16 -2.43
C PRO A 104 -0.65 -9.25 -2.35
N THR A 105 -1.82 -9.74 -2.77
CA THR A 105 -3.08 -8.98 -2.71
C THR A 105 -3.49 -8.65 -1.27
N VAL A 106 -3.35 -9.61 -0.35
CA VAL A 106 -3.67 -9.41 1.07
C VAL A 106 -2.64 -8.49 1.72
N GLU A 107 -1.35 -8.67 1.44
CA GLU A 107 -0.25 -7.82 1.93
C GLU A 107 -0.47 -6.34 1.54
N GLN A 108 -0.71 -6.06 0.26
CA GLN A 108 -0.96 -4.71 -0.25
C GLN A 108 -2.25 -4.11 0.32
N PHE A 109 -3.32 -4.90 0.38
CA PHE A 109 -4.56 -4.46 1.02
C PHE A 109 -4.34 -4.07 2.48
N THR A 110 -3.57 -4.88 3.21
CA THR A 110 -3.30 -4.70 4.64
C THR A 110 -2.46 -3.46 4.87
N ALA A 111 -1.45 -3.21 4.02
CA ALA A 111 -0.67 -1.97 4.07
C ALA A 111 -1.56 -0.73 3.89
N GLY A 112 -2.45 -0.73 2.88
CA GLY A 112 -3.39 0.36 2.66
C GLY A 112 -4.42 0.53 3.80
N ALA A 113 -4.85 -0.56 4.42
CA ALA A 113 -5.74 -0.53 5.59
C ALA A 113 -5.03 0.04 6.83
N ALA A 114 -3.80 -0.38 7.10
CA ALA A 114 -2.98 0.16 8.19
C ALA A 114 -2.74 1.66 8.02
N GLN A 115 -2.51 2.14 6.78
CA GLN A 115 -2.39 3.57 6.48
C GLN A 115 -3.66 4.35 6.88
N ARG A 116 -4.84 3.79 6.59
CA ARG A 116 -6.13 4.38 7.00
C ARG A 116 -6.30 4.34 8.52
N MET A 117 -5.93 3.23 9.16
CA MET A 117 -6.02 3.08 10.62
C MET A 117 -5.17 4.14 11.33
N VAL A 118 -3.88 4.28 10.95
CA VAL A 118 -2.98 5.29 11.54
C VAL A 118 -3.53 6.69 11.38
N ARG A 119 -4.04 7.05 10.18
CA ARG A 119 -4.68 8.35 9.97
C ARG A 119 -5.84 8.63 10.93
N HIS A 120 -6.60 7.62 11.36
CA HIS A 120 -7.77 7.83 12.22
C HIS A 120 -7.51 7.50 13.69
N LEU A 121 -6.25 7.23 14.09
CA LEU A 121 -5.91 7.07 15.50
C LEU A 121 -6.11 8.39 16.25
N ALA A 122 -6.92 8.37 17.31
CA ALA A 122 -7.30 9.55 18.12
C ALA A 122 -6.09 10.28 18.73
N HIS A 123 -4.95 9.61 18.87
CA HIS A 123 -3.75 10.10 19.54
C HIS A 123 -2.51 9.99 18.65
N ARG A 124 -2.67 9.97 17.33
CA ARG A 124 -1.56 9.73 16.39
C ARG A 124 -0.39 10.71 16.56
N THR A 125 -0.66 11.95 16.93
CA THR A 125 0.35 13.01 17.15
C THR A 125 1.12 12.86 18.46
N MET A 126 0.64 12.02 19.39
CA MET A 126 1.36 11.71 20.64
C MET A 126 2.28 10.49 20.49
N ILE A 127 2.20 9.77 19.37
CA ILE A 127 3.10 8.66 19.07
C ILE A 127 4.46 9.25 18.68
N PRO A 128 5.58 8.85 19.33
CA PRO A 128 6.90 9.33 18.96
C PRO A 128 7.24 9.08 17.48
N GLY A 129 7.37 10.17 16.71
CA GLY A 129 7.70 10.09 15.29
C GLY A 129 9.18 9.87 15.00
N GLY A 130 9.52 9.77 13.71
CA GLY A 130 10.88 9.57 13.22
C GLY A 130 11.43 8.16 13.42
N ARG A 131 10.56 7.16 13.66
CA ARG A 131 10.99 5.79 14.01
C ARG A 131 10.03 4.71 13.54
N TRP A 132 10.56 3.50 13.46
CA TRP A 132 9.85 2.29 13.11
C TRP A 132 9.14 1.66 14.32
N TYR A 133 7.98 1.08 14.04
CA TYR A 133 7.17 0.30 14.97
C TYR A 133 6.83 -1.05 14.33
N ARG A 134 6.64 -2.07 15.17
CA ARG A 134 6.00 -3.32 14.76
C ARG A 134 4.53 -3.29 15.12
N THR A 135 3.70 -3.94 14.31
CA THR A 135 2.30 -4.20 14.64
C THR A 135 1.84 -5.51 14.01
N VAL A 136 0.66 -5.98 14.41
CA VAL A 136 0.03 -7.17 13.88
C VAL A 136 -1.44 -6.87 13.66
N ILE A 137 -1.94 -7.13 12.45
CA ILE A 137 -3.37 -7.17 12.16
C ILE A 137 -3.78 -8.64 12.05
N THR A 138 -4.73 -9.05 12.88
CA THR A 138 -5.29 -10.39 12.86
C THR A 138 -6.68 -10.35 12.23
N TYR A 139 -6.91 -11.22 11.25
CA TYR A 139 -8.20 -11.44 10.62
C TYR A 139 -8.78 -12.76 11.12
N THR A 140 -10.00 -12.73 11.65
CA THR A 140 -10.68 -13.92 12.17
C THR A 140 -12.09 -14.03 11.60
N TRP A 141 -12.51 -15.25 11.24
CA TRP A 141 -13.87 -15.55 10.80
C TRP A 141 -14.28 -16.99 11.17
N PRO A 142 -15.58 -17.32 11.23
CA PRO A 142 -16.02 -18.70 11.46
C PRO A 142 -15.48 -19.65 10.38
N GLY A 143 -15.03 -20.84 10.79
CA GLY A 143 -14.57 -21.91 9.90
C GLY A 143 -15.68 -22.54 9.07
#